data_AF-A0A3C1X1V2-F1
#
_entry.id   AF-A0A3C1X1V2-F1
#
_cell.length_a   1.000
_cell.length_b   1.000
_cell.length_c   1.000
_cell.angle_alpha   90.00
_cell.angle_beta   90.00
_cell.angle_gamma   90.00
#
_symmetry.space_group_name_H-M   'P 1'
#
loop_
_entity.id
_entity.type
_entity.pdbx_description
1 polymer ?
#
loop_
_entity_poly.entity_id
_entity_poly.type
_entity_poly.pdbx_seq_one_letter_code
_entity_poly.pdbx_strand_id
1 'polypeptide(L)'
;MRADQNEKQVRREFLRAVSAAAAATLASGAPRTLTAATESELLQPTPTADSCILLWMGGGMAAPDTLDPKHYQPFRRGLPVAEMLSTFPAIDTAVSGVQICRGLERIAAVMDRA
;
A
#
# COMPACT_ATOMS: atom_id res chain seq x y z
N MET A 1 10.82 -3.58 -50.31
CA MET A 1 12.02 -4.35 -49.93
C MET A 1 12.87 -3.67 -48.84
N ARG A 2 13.14 -2.35 -48.89
CA ARG A 2 13.96 -1.66 -47.86
C ARG A 2 13.32 -1.55 -46.47
N ALA A 3 12.00 -1.40 -46.37
CA ALA A 3 11.28 -1.30 -45.09
C ALA A 3 11.32 -2.61 -44.28
N ASP A 4 11.11 -3.76 -44.93
CA ASP A 4 11.18 -5.10 -44.33
C ASP A 4 12.59 -5.45 -43.81
N GLN A 5 13.64 -4.95 -44.48
CA GLN A 5 15.02 -5.09 -44.00
C GLN A 5 15.30 -4.25 -42.75
N ASN A 6 14.72 -3.06 -42.66
CA ASN A 6 14.83 -2.19 -41.48
C ASN A 6 14.12 -2.82 -40.27
N GLU A 7 12.90 -3.34 -40.46
CA GLU A 7 12.16 -4.03 -39.41
C GLU A 7 12.91 -5.26 -38.86
N LYS A 8 13.48 -6.07 -39.76
CA LYS A 8 14.33 -7.21 -39.39
C LYS A 8 15.57 -6.78 -38.60
N GLN A 9 16.15 -5.63 -38.93
CA GLN A 9 17.30 -5.08 -38.22
C GLN A 9 16.91 -4.61 -36.80
N VAL A 10 15.83 -3.85 -36.68
CA VAL A 10 15.31 -3.35 -35.40
C VAL A 10 14.97 -4.51 -34.44
N ARG A 11 14.33 -5.57 -34.94
CA ARG A 11 14.01 -6.76 -34.13
C ARG A 11 15.26 -7.44 -33.59
N ARG A 12 16.32 -7.55 -34.40
CA ARG A 12 17.60 -8.15 -33.97
C ARG A 12 18.31 -7.29 -32.94
N GLU A 13 18.31 -5.98 -33.12
CA GLU A 13 18.89 -5.04 -32.15
C GLU A 13 18.16 -5.09 -30.81
N PHE A 14 16.82 -5.14 -30.83
CA PHE A 14 16.01 -5.34 -29.63
C PHE A 14 16.36 -6.65 -28.90
N LEU A 15 16.39 -7.78 -29.62
CA LEU A 15 16.73 -9.07 -29.01
C LEU A 15 18.15 -9.10 -28.44
N ARG A 16 19.11 -8.44 -29.10
CA ARG A 16 20.48 -8.31 -28.59
C ARG A 16 20.52 -7.47 -27.31
N ALA A 17 19.84 -6.33 -27.29
CA ALA A 17 19.79 -5.46 -26.13
C ALA A 17 19.13 -6.14 -24.92
N VAL A 18 17.98 -6.79 -25.12
CA VAL A 18 17.27 -7.51 -24.04
C VAL A 18 18.09 -8.69 -23.53
N SER A 19 18.70 -9.48 -24.42
CA SER A 19 19.55 -10.61 -24.01
C SER A 19 20.77 -10.14 -23.22
N ALA A 20 21.41 -9.04 -23.63
CA ALA A 20 22.55 -8.46 -22.92
C ALA A 20 22.14 -7.94 -21.54
N ALA A 21 21.00 -7.26 -21.42
CA ALA A 21 20.48 -6.78 -20.14
C ALA A 21 20.13 -7.93 -19.18
N ALA A 22 19.51 -9.00 -19.70
CA ALA A 22 19.21 -10.20 -18.91
C ALA A 22 20.49 -10.89 -18.41
N ALA A 23 21.49 -11.05 -19.28
CA ALA A 23 22.77 -11.64 -18.90
C ALA A 23 23.50 -10.78 -17.85
N ALA A 24 23.51 -9.45 -18.02
CA ALA A 24 24.08 -8.52 -17.05
C ALA A 24 23.36 -8.58 -15.69
N THR A 25 22.05 -8.79 -15.69
CA THR A 25 21.25 -8.95 -14.46
C THR A 25 21.52 -10.29 -13.77
N LEU A 26 21.73 -11.37 -14.53
CA LEU A 26 22.12 -12.66 -13.95
C LEU A 26 23.56 -12.66 -13.43
N ALA A 27 24.45 -11.91 -14.08
CA ALA A 27 25.83 -11.73 -13.65
C ALA A 27 25.98 -10.70 -12.53
N SER A 28 24.94 -9.91 -12.22
CA SER A 28 24.98 -8.98 -11.10
C SER A 28 24.80 -9.74 -9.79
N GLY A 29 25.52 -9.32 -8.75
CA GLY A 29 25.33 -9.83 -7.40
C GLY A 29 23.99 -9.39 -6.82
N ALA A 30 23.59 -10.02 -5.71
CA ALA A 30 22.40 -9.60 -4.98
C ALA A 30 22.42 -8.09 -4.67
N PRO A 31 21.29 -7.37 -4.80
CA PRO A 31 21.20 -5.96 -4.43
C PRO A 31 21.70 -5.75 -3.00
N ARG A 32 22.68 -4.88 -2.82
CA ARG A 32 23.19 -4.50 -1.51
C ARG A 32 22.68 -3.12 -1.15
N THR A 33 22.20 -2.98 0.08
CA THR A 33 21.82 -1.67 0.63
C THR A 33 23.08 -0.81 0.73
N LEU A 34 23.10 0.33 0.03
CA LEU A 34 24.18 1.33 0.06
C LEU A 34 24.16 2.18 1.35
N THR A 35 23.39 1.78 2.37
CA THR A 35 23.42 2.43 3.67
C THR A 35 24.80 2.25 4.27
N ALA A 36 25.42 3.38 4.60
CA ALA A 36 26.80 3.52 5.04
C ALA A 36 27.27 2.38 5.95
N ALA A 37 28.51 1.95 5.70
CA ALA A 37 29.28 1.00 6.48
C ALA A 37 28.97 1.10 7.99
N THR A 38 28.07 0.24 8.43
CA THR A 38 28.13 -0.34 9.76
C THR A 38 28.07 -1.83 9.48
N GLU A 39 29.24 -2.46 9.46
CA GLU A 39 29.41 -3.90 9.65
C GLU A 39 28.94 -4.32 11.05
N SER A 40 27.81 -3.81 11.53
CA SER A 40 27.07 -4.56 12.52
C SER A 40 26.47 -5.69 11.71
N GLU A 41 26.99 -6.91 11.90
CA GLU A 41 26.19 -8.10 11.65
C GLU A 41 24.79 -7.79 12.19
N LEU A 42 23.77 -7.87 11.32
CA LEU A 42 22.41 -7.72 11.74
C LEU A 42 22.17 -8.81 12.78
N LEU A 43 22.23 -8.44 14.07
CA LEU A 43 21.96 -9.33 15.19
C LEU A 43 20.50 -9.72 15.10
N GLN A 44 20.25 -10.80 14.37
CA GLN A 44 18.92 -11.35 14.22
C GLN A 44 18.57 -12.03 15.54
N PRO A 45 17.50 -11.61 16.25
CA PRO A 45 17.17 -12.17 17.54
C PRO A 45 16.85 -13.66 17.39
N THR A 46 17.19 -14.45 18.41
CA THR A 46 16.83 -15.87 18.44
C THR A 46 15.32 -16.01 18.30
N PRO A 47 14.80 -16.72 17.27
CA PRO A 47 13.37 -16.89 17.11
C PRO A 47 12.81 -17.71 18.27
N THR A 48 11.74 -17.21 18.90
CA THR A 48 11.06 -17.88 20.03
C THR A 48 9.82 -18.66 19.60
N ALA A 49 9.40 -18.51 18.34
CA ALA A 49 8.18 -19.13 17.81
C ALA A 49 8.54 -20.02 16.60
N ASP A 50 7.90 -21.19 16.53
CA ASP A 50 8.07 -22.13 15.41
C ASP A 50 7.34 -21.66 14.14
N SER A 51 6.33 -20.79 14.28
CA SER A 51 5.53 -20.26 13.17
C SER A 51 4.85 -18.94 13.53
N CYS A 52 4.68 -18.06 12.54
CA CYS A 52 3.99 -16.78 12.68
C CYS A 52 2.82 -16.69 11.69
N ILE A 53 1.64 -16.24 12.15
CA ILE A 53 0.53 -15.88 11.27
C ILE A 53 0.53 -14.37 11.11
N LEU A 54 0.79 -13.89 9.90
CA LEU A 54 0.70 -12.47 9.55
C LEU A 54 -0.69 -12.19 8.97
N LEU A 55 -1.54 -11.53 9.77
CA LEU A 55 -2.80 -10.98 9.30
C LEU A 55 -2.54 -9.60 8.71
N TRP A 56 -2.33 -9.55 7.38
CA TRP A 56 -2.07 -8.30 6.67
C TRP A 56 -3.37 -7.59 6.30
N MET A 57 -3.76 -6.60 7.10
CA MET A 57 -4.86 -5.69 6.78
C MET A 57 -4.37 -4.52 5.92
N GLY A 58 -3.72 -4.83 4.78
CA GLY A 58 -3.10 -3.85 3.88
C GLY A 58 -4.04 -2.91 3.13
N GLY A 59 -5.32 -2.86 3.51
CA GLY A 59 -6.22 -1.84 3.01
C GLY A 59 -5.87 -0.49 3.63
N GLY A 60 -6.08 0.59 2.89
CA GLY A 60 -6.18 1.91 3.49
C GLY A 60 -7.36 1.98 4.48
N MET A 61 -7.36 2.98 5.35
CA MET A 61 -8.50 3.23 6.23
C MET A 61 -9.76 3.39 5.37
N ALA A 62 -10.83 2.66 5.70
CA ALA A 62 -12.07 2.74 4.94
C ALA A 62 -12.62 4.18 5.00
N ALA A 63 -12.79 4.81 3.83
CA ALA A 63 -13.31 6.17 3.75
C ALA A 63 -14.68 6.34 4.47
N PRO A 64 -15.63 5.39 4.34
CA PRO A 64 -16.91 5.45 5.06
C PRO A 64 -16.81 5.43 6.58
N ASP A 65 -15.72 4.88 7.13
CA ASP A 65 -15.47 4.77 8.58
C ASP A 65 -14.55 5.88 9.10
N THR A 66 -14.17 6.84 8.25
CA THR A 66 -13.21 7.91 8.60
C THR A 66 -13.72 9.30 8.25
N LEU A 67 -13.36 9.83 7.08
CA LEU A 67 -13.55 11.23 6.71
C LEU A 67 -14.83 11.48 5.89
N ASP A 68 -15.54 10.43 5.51
CA ASP A 68 -16.72 10.51 4.65
C ASP A 68 -17.89 9.73 5.27
N PRO A 69 -18.54 10.28 6.32
CA PRO A 69 -19.61 9.58 7.02
C PRO A 69 -20.73 9.21 6.05
N LYS A 70 -20.87 7.90 5.79
CA LYS A 70 -21.94 7.32 4.98
C LYS A 70 -23.08 6.81 5.86
N HIS A 71 -24.02 6.07 5.26
CA HIS A 71 -25.13 5.45 5.96
C HIS A 71 -24.63 4.66 7.19
N TYR A 72 -25.04 5.12 8.37
CA TYR A 72 -24.72 4.49 9.63
C TYR A 72 -25.65 3.30 9.89
N GLN A 73 -25.04 2.12 10.08
CA GLN A 73 -25.72 0.90 10.47
C GLN A 73 -24.96 0.23 11.62
N PRO A 74 -25.50 0.20 12.85
CA PRO A 74 -24.83 -0.46 13.98
C PRO A 74 -24.57 -1.94 13.70
N PHE A 75 -23.40 -2.43 14.14
CA PHE A 75 -23.05 -3.83 14.01
C PHE A 75 -24.01 -4.71 14.81
N ARG A 76 -24.50 -5.77 14.16
CA ARG A 76 -25.24 -6.86 14.79
C ARG A 76 -24.81 -8.18 14.16
N ARG A 77 -24.84 -9.28 14.92
CA ARG A 77 -24.55 -10.61 14.36
C ARG A 77 -25.54 -10.92 13.24
N GLY A 78 -25.04 -11.41 12.10
CA GLY A 78 -25.84 -11.68 10.92
C GLY A 78 -26.28 -10.44 10.13
N LEU A 79 -25.71 -9.26 10.39
CA LEU A 79 -25.92 -8.08 9.55
C LEU A 79 -25.45 -8.37 8.12
N PRO A 80 -26.31 -8.23 7.10
CA PRO A 80 -25.89 -8.38 5.72
C PRO A 80 -24.85 -7.32 5.35
N VAL A 81 -23.73 -7.75 4.74
CA VAL A 81 -22.66 -6.83 4.32
C VAL A 81 -23.17 -5.78 3.33
N ALA A 82 -24.11 -6.13 2.47
CA ALA A 82 -24.72 -5.21 1.52
C ALA A 82 -25.49 -4.03 2.18
N GLU A 83 -25.92 -4.19 3.44
CA GLU A 83 -26.59 -3.15 4.22
C GLU A 83 -25.59 -2.34 5.08
N MET A 84 -24.33 -2.77 5.17
CA MET A 84 -23.32 -2.19 6.06
C MET A 84 -22.31 -1.36 5.26
N LEU A 85 -22.52 -0.02 5.25
CA LEU A 85 -21.54 0.93 4.72
C LEU A 85 -20.61 1.50 5.79
N SER A 86 -21.13 1.83 6.97
CA SER A 86 -20.32 2.18 8.14
C SER A 86 -21.03 1.78 9.43
N THR A 87 -20.26 1.37 10.43
CA THR A 87 -20.73 1.13 11.80
C THR A 87 -20.33 2.25 12.75
N PHE A 88 -19.77 3.35 12.24
CA PHE A 88 -19.31 4.49 13.02
C PHE A 88 -20.29 5.66 12.85
N PRO A 89 -20.89 6.16 13.95
CA PRO A 89 -21.73 7.35 13.87
C PRO A 89 -20.92 8.58 13.42
N ALA A 90 -21.58 9.51 12.72
CA ALA A 90 -21.00 10.82 12.43
C ALA A 90 -20.87 11.67 13.71
N ILE A 91 -19.83 12.51 13.77
CA ILE A 91 -19.56 13.51 14.79
C ILE A 91 -19.27 14.86 14.12
N ASP A 92 -19.62 15.95 14.80
CA ASP A 92 -19.26 17.29 14.35
C ASP A 92 -17.77 17.54 14.49
N THR A 93 -17.26 18.46 13.66
CA THR A 93 -15.87 18.91 13.69
C THR A 93 -15.79 20.37 14.14
N ALA A 94 -14.58 20.87 14.37
CA ALA A 94 -14.33 22.28 14.64
C ALA A 94 -14.73 23.19 13.46
N VAL A 95 -14.85 22.64 12.25
CA VAL A 95 -15.38 23.35 11.07
C VAL A 95 -16.90 23.16 11.02
N SER A 96 -17.63 24.28 11.07
CA SER A 96 -19.10 24.26 11.05
C SER A 96 -19.64 23.60 9.78
N GLY A 97 -20.61 22.70 9.96
CA GLY A 97 -21.25 21.97 8.86
C GLY A 97 -20.43 20.80 8.30
N VAL A 98 -19.23 20.53 8.83
CA VAL A 98 -18.40 19.38 8.46
C VAL A 98 -18.47 18.33 9.56
N GLN A 99 -18.73 17.08 9.14
CA GLN A 99 -18.81 15.91 10.01
C GLN A 99 -17.83 14.84 9.55
N ILE A 100 -17.29 14.08 10.50
CA ILE A 100 -16.47 12.87 10.25
C ILE A 100 -16.94 11.72 11.16
N CYS A 101 -16.38 10.52 11.02
CA CYS A 101 -16.77 9.38 11.83
C CYS A 101 -16.22 9.43 13.26
N ARG A 102 -16.99 8.91 14.21
CA ARG A 102 -16.60 8.70 15.62
C ARG A 102 -15.31 7.89 15.71
N GLY A 103 -14.44 8.21 16.68
CA GLY A 103 -13.10 7.64 16.82
C GLY A 103 -11.98 8.56 16.32
N LEU A 104 -12.34 9.65 15.62
CA LEU A 104 -11.42 10.69 15.16
C LEU A 104 -11.61 12.01 15.91
N GLU A 105 -12.08 11.99 17.17
CA GLU A 105 -12.45 13.19 17.94
C GLU A 105 -11.30 14.20 18.06
N ARG A 106 -10.07 13.72 18.19
CA ARG A 106 -8.88 14.57 18.26
C ARG A 106 -8.59 15.29 16.94
N ILE A 107 -8.88 14.63 15.82
CA ILE A 107 -8.77 15.26 14.49
C ILE A 107 -9.90 16.26 14.34
N ALA A 108 -11.15 15.84 14.60
CA ALA A 108 -12.33 16.69 14.55
C ALA A 108 -12.14 18.01 15.31
N ALA A 109 -11.55 17.95 16.52
CA ALA A 109 -11.32 19.11 17.39
C ALA A 109 -10.28 20.14 16.88
N VAL A 110 -9.49 19.81 15.85
CA VAL A 110 -8.44 20.69 15.31
C VAL A 110 -8.55 20.92 13.81
N MET A 111 -9.64 20.49 13.17
CA MET A 111 -9.84 20.61 11.73
C MET A 111 -9.94 22.06 11.22
N ASP A 112 -10.12 23.02 12.11
CA ASP A 112 -10.13 24.46 11.82
C ASP A 112 -8.72 25.08 11.81
N ARG A 113 -7.67 24.31 12.11
CA ARG A 113 -6.28 24.78 12.18
C ARG A 113 -5.55 24.48 10.87
N ALA A 114 -4.93 25.51 10.29
CA ALA A 114 -4.07 25.42 9.11
C ALA A 114 -2.64 25.02 9.48
#